data_AF-A0A7X6UJE4-F1
#
_entry.id   AF-A0A7X6UJE4-F1
#
_cell.length_a   1.000
_cell.length_b   1.000
_cell.length_c   1.000
_cell.angle_alpha   90.00
_cell.angle_beta   90.00
_cell.angle_gamma   90.00
#
_symmetry.space_group_name_H-M   'P 1'
#
loop_
_entity.id
_entity.type
_entity.pdbx_description
1 polymer ?
#
loop_
_entity_poly.entity_id
_entity_poly.type
_entity_poly.pdbx_seq_one_letter_code
_entity_poly.pdbx_strand_id
1 'polypeptide(L)'
;MSFWEIIPYVQIEAEGNKPLLLTGPKAWLVQEGKADIFITKVVSDDTTGSRNYLFSVEKGDVLLGIAPLAVNEGEFGLLAVGHTGTELLEFNWHQF
;
A
#
# COMPACT_ATOMS: atom_id res chain seq x y z
N MET A 1 3.64 3.20 -28.11
CA MET A 1 3.64 4.10 -26.95
C MET A 1 2.52 3.64 -26.04
N SER A 2 2.86 3.14 -24.86
CA SER A 2 1.89 2.64 -23.90
C SER A 2 1.49 3.77 -22.97
N PHE A 3 0.21 3.88 -22.60
CA PHE A 3 -0.32 4.93 -21.72
C PHE A 3 0.47 5.09 -20.40
N TRP A 4 1.08 4.01 -19.93
CA TRP A 4 1.88 3.97 -18.70
C TRP A 4 3.22 4.71 -18.74
N GLU A 5 3.76 5.02 -19.93
CA GLU A 5 5.07 5.68 -20.08
C GLU A 5 5.05 7.19 -19.72
N ILE A 6 3.86 7.76 -19.45
CA ILE A 6 3.65 9.20 -19.23
C ILE A 6 3.23 9.51 -17.79
N ILE A 7 2.86 8.49 -17.00
CA ILE A 7 2.41 8.68 -15.63
C ILE A 7 3.63 8.79 -14.72
N PRO A 8 3.81 9.88 -13.97
CA PRO A 8 4.88 9.96 -12.99
C PRO A 8 4.60 8.97 -11.86
N TYR A 9 5.58 8.11 -11.59
CA TYR A 9 5.49 7.11 -10.52
C TYR A 9 6.77 7.09 -9.68
N VAL A 10 6.67 6.52 -8.49
CA VAL A 10 7.80 6.19 -7.61
C VAL A 10 7.85 4.67 -7.43
N GLN A 11 9.00 4.06 -7.67
CA GLN A 11 9.21 2.64 -7.42
C GLN A 11 9.52 2.42 -5.93
N ILE A 12 8.82 1.46 -5.31
CA ILE A 12 8.95 1.13 -3.89
C ILE A 12 9.29 -0.35 -3.75
N GLU A 13 10.39 -0.65 -3.07
CA GLU A 13 10.70 -1.99 -2.57
C GLU A 13 9.88 -2.26 -1.31
N ALA A 14 8.86 -3.11 -1.42
CA ALA A 14 7.92 -3.39 -0.34
C ALA A 14 8.30 -4.67 0.43
N GLU A 15 9.58 -4.94 0.65
CA GLU A 15 10.01 -6.18 1.32
C GLU A 15 9.57 -6.23 2.78
N GLY A 16 9.28 -7.43 3.31
CA GLY A 16 8.50 -7.64 4.55
C GLY A 16 9.01 -6.97 5.84
N ASN A 17 10.22 -6.43 5.87
CA ASN A 17 10.73 -5.61 6.98
C ASN A 17 10.40 -4.10 6.84
N LYS A 18 9.84 -3.66 5.71
CA LYS A 18 9.43 -2.29 5.40
C LYS A 18 7.95 -2.26 5.00
N PRO A 19 7.03 -2.48 5.95
CA PRO A 19 5.61 -2.41 5.66
C PRO A 19 5.21 -1.00 5.22
N LEU A 20 4.29 -0.91 4.26
CA LEU A 20 3.85 0.36 3.65
C LEU A 20 2.41 0.67 4.06
N LEU A 21 2.19 1.81 4.70
CA LEU A 21 0.84 2.27 5.03
C LEU A 21 0.17 2.86 3.78
N LEU A 22 -1.00 2.33 3.41
CA LEU A 22 -1.70 2.69 2.17
C LEU A 22 -2.65 3.87 2.40
N THR A 23 -2.09 5.09 2.44
CA THR A 23 -2.85 6.32 2.74
C THR A 23 -2.82 7.36 1.63
N GLY A 24 -3.78 8.27 1.69
CA GLY A 24 -3.85 9.44 0.82
C GLY A 24 -4.32 9.15 -0.60
N PRO A 25 -4.23 10.13 -1.51
CA PRO A 25 -4.70 10.03 -2.89
C PRO A 25 -3.72 9.26 -3.80
N LYS A 26 -3.20 8.14 -3.30
CA LYS A 26 -2.19 7.32 -3.98
C LYS A 26 -2.76 5.98 -4.39
N ALA A 27 -2.13 5.38 -5.38
CA ALA A 27 -2.40 4.03 -5.83
C ALA A 27 -1.09 3.29 -6.02
N TRP A 28 -1.11 1.98 -5.80
CA TRP A 28 0.05 1.11 -5.93
C TRP A 28 -0.28 -0.04 -6.87
N LEU A 29 0.47 -0.16 -7.96
CA LEU A 29 0.47 -1.32 -8.84
C LEU A 29 1.54 -2.30 -8.36
N VAL A 30 1.19 -3.58 -8.22
CA VAL A 30 2.19 -4.62 -8.01
C VAL A 30 2.93 -4.88 -9.32
N GLN A 31 4.14 -4.35 -9.43
CA GLN A 31 5.01 -4.51 -10.59
C GLN A 31 5.55 -5.94 -10.66
N GLU A 32 5.96 -6.47 -9.51
CA GLU A 32 6.56 -7.79 -9.36
C GLU A 32 6.30 -8.33 -7.94
N GLY A 33 6.23 -9.66 -7.80
CA GLY A 33 6.06 -10.31 -6.51
C GLY A 33 4.61 -10.33 -5.98
N LYS A 34 4.48 -10.33 -4.65
CA LYS A 34 3.22 -10.54 -3.93
C LYS A 34 3.22 -9.77 -2.61
N ALA A 35 2.11 -9.10 -2.28
CA ALA A 35 1.93 -8.44 -0.98
C ALA A 35 0.70 -8.92 -0.24
N ASP A 36 0.81 -9.00 1.09
CA ASP A 36 -0.31 -9.25 1.99
C ASP A 36 -0.82 -7.93 2.56
N ILE A 37 -2.14 -7.78 2.58
CA ILE A 37 -2.84 -6.58 3.03
C ILE A 37 -3.47 -6.84 4.38
N PHE A 38 -3.18 -5.95 5.31
CA PHE A 38 -3.67 -6.00 6.68
C PHE A 38 -4.46 -4.75 7.01
N ILE A 39 -5.45 -4.89 7.87
CA ILE A 39 -5.95 -3.76 8.67
C ILE A 39 -5.18 -3.72 9.98
N THR A 40 -4.75 -2.52 10.38
CA THR A 40 -4.01 -2.32 11.62
C THR A 40 -4.37 -0.98 12.25
N LYS A 41 -4.20 -0.91 13.58
CA LYS A 41 -4.30 0.36 14.30
C LYS A 41 -3.07 1.21 13.99
N VAL A 42 -3.29 2.43 13.52
CA VAL A 42 -2.25 3.43 13.29
C VAL A 42 -1.85 4.00 14.66
N VAL A 43 -0.56 3.92 14.96
CA VAL A 43 0.06 4.52 16.15
C VAL A 43 0.96 5.65 15.65
N SER A 44 1.18 6.67 16.48
CA SER A 44 2.05 7.81 16.16
C SER A 44 3.40 7.35 15.57
N ASP A 45 3.96 8.14 14.64
CA ASP A 45 5.24 7.89 13.94
C ASP A 45 5.27 6.67 13.00
N ASP A 46 4.22 6.45 12.18
CA ASP A 46 4.12 5.35 11.19
C ASP A 46 4.26 3.94 11.80
N THR A 47 4.17 3.83 13.13
CA THR A 47 4.17 2.55 13.83
C THR A 47 2.78 1.94 13.77
N THR A 48 2.72 0.61 13.63
CA THR A 48 1.44 -0.11 13.50
C THR A 48 1.28 -1.11 14.63
N GLY A 49 0.06 -1.21 15.16
CA GLY A 49 -0.29 -2.16 16.21
C GLY A 49 -0.48 -3.58 15.66
N SER A 50 -1.33 -4.37 16.32
CA SER A 50 -1.73 -5.69 15.83
C SER A 50 -2.27 -5.60 14.40
N ARG A 51 -1.88 -6.59 13.57
CA ARG A 51 -2.22 -6.66 12.16
C ARG A 51 -3.23 -7.79 11.95
N ASN A 52 -4.37 -7.48 11.35
CA ASN A 52 -5.36 -8.49 10.95
C ASN A 52 -5.31 -8.63 9.44
N TYR A 53 -5.04 -9.85 8.96
CA TYR A 53 -4.97 -10.14 7.53
C TYR A 53 -6.34 -9.93 6.87
N LEU A 54 -6.34 -9.35 5.67
CA LEU A 54 -7.54 -9.19 4.84
C LEU A 54 -7.47 -10.05 3.59
N PHE A 55 -6.47 -9.83 2.75
CA PHE A 55 -6.27 -10.52 1.47
C PHE A 55 -4.82 -10.32 0.98
N SER A 56 -4.47 -10.96 -0.12
CA SER A 56 -3.18 -10.77 -0.80
C SER A 56 -3.41 -10.22 -2.20
N VAL A 57 -2.42 -9.50 -2.71
CA VAL A 57 -2.34 -9.02 -4.10
C VAL A 57 -1.10 -9.53 -4.79
N GLU A 58 -1.17 -9.70 -6.10
CA GLU A 58 -0.08 -10.18 -6.93
C GLU A 58 0.15 -9.27 -8.15
N LYS A 59 1.18 -9.59 -8.93
CA LYS A 59 1.56 -8.82 -10.12
C LYS A 59 0.37 -8.46 -11.01
N GLY A 60 0.21 -7.16 -11.29
CA GLY A 60 -0.88 -6.61 -12.08
C GLY A 60 -2.06 -6.08 -11.27
N ASP A 61 -2.17 -6.44 -9.99
CA ASP A 61 -3.20 -5.88 -9.11
C ASP A 61 -2.87 -4.44 -8.72
N VAL A 62 -3.93 -3.65 -8.53
CA VAL A 62 -3.85 -2.26 -8.08
C VAL A 62 -4.53 -2.10 -6.73
N LEU A 63 -3.85 -1.42 -5.82
CA LEU A 63 -4.36 -1.02 -4.52
C LEU A 63 -4.57 0.49 -4.48
N LEU A 64 -5.65 0.92 -3.84
CA LEU A 64 -5.91 2.34 -3.61
C LEU A 64 -5.66 2.69 -2.15
N GLY A 65 -5.08 3.87 -1.94
CA GLY A 65 -4.94 4.47 -0.63
C GLY A 65 -6.29 4.87 -0.09
N ILE A 66 -6.50 4.63 1.19
CA ILE A 66 -7.70 5.08 1.90
C ILE A 66 -7.31 6.06 3.00
N ALA A 67 -8.21 7.00 3.28
CA ALA A 67 -8.09 7.77 4.51
C ALA A 67 -8.22 6.80 5.70
N PRO A 68 -7.38 6.91 6.74
CA PRO A 68 -7.57 6.12 7.93
C PRO A 68 -8.97 6.35 8.52
N LEU A 69 -9.51 5.28 9.10
CA LEU A 69 -10.84 5.30 9.70
C LEU A 69 -10.71 5.50 11.22
N ALA A 70 -11.22 6.62 11.71
CA ALA A 70 -11.32 6.89 13.14
C ALA A 70 -12.55 6.20 13.75
N VAL A 71 -12.33 5.38 14.76
CA VAL A 71 -13.36 4.75 15.61
C VAL A 71 -13.05 5.00 17.09
N ASN A 72 -13.94 4.59 18.00
CA ASN A 72 -13.76 4.82 19.44
C ASN A 72 -12.46 4.19 19.99
N GLU A 73 -12.03 3.08 19.40
CA GLU A 73 -10.86 2.30 19.78
C GLU A 73 -9.54 2.86 19.21
N GLY A 74 -9.61 3.87 18.32
CA GLY A 74 -8.47 4.53 17.69
C GLY A 74 -8.60 4.68 16.18
N GLU A 75 -7.50 4.96 15.51
CA GLU A 75 -7.45 5.14 14.06
C GLU A 75 -6.91 3.89 13.37
N PHE A 76 -7.55 3.44 12.29
CA PHE A 76 -7.19 2.22 11.57
C PHE A 76 -6.87 2.52 10.12
N GLY A 77 -5.86 1.85 9.59
CA GLY A 77 -5.41 1.98 8.21
C GLY A 77 -5.11 0.63 7.57
N LEU A 78 -4.91 0.67 6.25
CA LEU A 78 -4.43 -0.48 5.50
C LEU A 78 -2.90 -0.48 5.46
N LEU A 79 -2.32 -1.66 5.64
CA LEU A 79 -0.88 -1.88 5.63
C LEU A 79 -0.56 -2.97 4.61
N ALA A 80 0.30 -2.66 3.64
CA ALA A 80 0.86 -3.63 2.73
C ALA A 80 2.19 -4.17 3.27
N VAL A 81 2.35 -5.48 3.22
CA VAL A 81 3.60 -6.18 3.56
C VAL A 81 3.96 -7.08 2.38
N GLY A 82 4.95 -6.68 1.60
CA GLY A 82 5.41 -7.48 0.47
C GLY A 82 6.30 -8.64 0.90
N HIS A 83 6.27 -9.69 0.09
CA HIS A 83 7.19 -10.81 0.19
C HIS A 83 8.55 -10.40 -0.41
N THR A 84 9.60 -11.19 -0.22
CA THR A 84 10.92 -10.91 -0.81
C THR A 84 10.83 -10.71 -2.32
N GLY A 85 11.45 -9.64 -2.83
CA GLY A 85 11.38 -9.27 -4.24
C GLY A 85 10.09 -8.60 -4.70
N THR A 86 9.26 -8.10 -3.77
CA THR A 86 8.04 -7.36 -4.14
C THR A 86 8.35 -5.91 -4.47
N GLU A 87 7.93 -5.49 -5.65
CA GLU A 87 8.07 -4.13 -6.16
C GLU A 87 6.71 -3.51 -6.45
N LEU A 88 6.51 -2.29 -5.97
CA LEU A 88 5.29 -1.51 -6.19
C LEU A 88 5.61 -0.25 -6.99
N LEU A 89 4.72 0.13 -7.91
CA LEU A 89 4.71 1.46 -8.50
C LEU A 89 3.67 2.31 -7.80
N GLU A 90 4.09 3.36 -7.10
CA GLU A 90 3.22 4.36 -6.50
C GLU A 90 2.94 5.49 -7.49
N PHE A 91 1.67 5.86 -7.66
CA PHE A 91 1.27 7.03 -8.43
C PHE A 91 0.13 7.79 -7.73
N ASN A 92 0.04 9.10 -7.97
CA ASN A 92 -1.04 9.93 -7.43
C ASN A 92 -2.23 9.93 -8.39
N TRP A 93 -3.36 9.39 -7.98
CA TRP A 93 -4.52 9.23 -8.86
C TRP A 93 -5.37 10.49 -9.01
N HIS A 94 -5.10 11.56 -8.24
CA HIS A 94 -5.70 12.89 -8.48
C HIS A 94 -5.01 13.66 -9.62
N GLN A 95 -3.99 13.06 -10.26
CA GLN A 95 -3.36 13.61 -11.46
C GLN A 95 -4.09 13.21 -12.77
N PHE A 96 -5.23 12.52 -12.65
CA PHE A 96 -6.16 12.19 -13.74
C PHE A 96 -7.48 12.93 -13.55
#